data_AF-A0A8S1PAF4-F1
#
_entry.id   AF-A0A8S1PAF4-F1
#
_cell.length_a   1.000
_cell.length_b   1.000
_cell.length_c   1.000
_cell.angle_alpha   90.00
_cell.angle_beta   90.00
_cell.angle_gamma   90.00
#
_symmetry.space_group_name_H-M   'P 1'
#
loop_
_entity.id
_entity.type
_entity.pdbx_description
1 polymer ?
#
loop_
_entity_poly.entity_id
_entity_poly.type
_entity_poly.pdbx_seq_one_letter_code
_entity_poly.pdbx_strand_id
1 'polypeptide(L)'
;MHQHITLNCQNTKKGYLVSRTGNKPGSRFNDRQSFAQYVNQLSETQQQFNQIKQTPRKDSQFNSHPNLPKLHSPDIMSRRFVLNVAKCPINHYQSPIFRPNGITQQQQFFHPVQSPRHYSLEIRKSLIPQTKLTPIQKNSIINLSGRSVRDEDMSLFYYKIGGDEVVDQLNEEFYHFSSQHDMIKNIEDHEQYKAHFKIFLEYIMGKPVFYNLEQLKDKHKNLGLKNNDFNQFKNYLITCFLKVNKTQPEHVFEFSSMIEQYRYCIINSDTPFAIIYNQKTEKLSTKEVPDTILCMAESSYQKIFADNTLAHYFIGISLQEQAKKLGRILHQMMGWDQTSDQVLVDMRQSHKSMHLNNVHFTLFKQHMIESMRQLHIQEKQIELVTSRMDGYRSYIINQDSLLDFYRDQPTLFQVQQKKYVQLLRRDHRMQQFPQEAFNRHAQFILRYLTHQHLPTLTNNDLWTIHSKYNISIEWIESFKDNFFLLIQNLNLNPLVVQDYEDIWFKLKSNLTQQYSIQKYIGKQKVESILTKVQFKMQDNENYNEYFKNGNYQMSQHLQRIMTFIFKDQHLHKSNDLKVIHQSLKIKESTFDLFVLFLKNAMKEEQINHHLIKQAQETCEFYKKSICN
;
A
#
# COMPACT_ATOMS: atom_id res chain seq x y z
N MET A 1 4.15 -46.79 83.87
CA MET A 1 3.69 -45.40 83.62
C MET A 1 4.91 -44.55 83.28
N HIS A 2 4.82 -43.82 82.17
CA HIS A 2 5.71 -42.74 81.68
C HIS A 2 7.23 -42.95 81.53
N GLN A 3 7.59 -43.29 80.28
CA GLN A 3 8.53 -42.63 79.35
C GLN A 3 9.97 -42.25 79.79
N HIS A 4 10.89 -43.04 79.21
CA HIS A 4 12.29 -42.78 78.82
C HIS A 4 12.38 -41.71 77.69
N ILE A 5 13.52 -41.12 77.26
CA ILE A 5 14.74 -41.75 76.70
C ILE A 5 15.93 -40.77 76.70
N THR A 6 17.10 -41.37 76.92
CA THR A 6 18.49 -40.89 77.10
C THR A 6 19.35 -40.82 75.83
N LEU A 7 20.30 -39.87 75.85
CA LEU A 7 21.75 -39.91 75.54
C LEU A 7 22.34 -40.56 74.26
N ASN A 8 23.26 -39.76 73.69
CA ASN A 8 24.66 -40.04 73.31
C ASN A 8 25.11 -40.29 71.86
N CYS A 9 26.27 -39.68 71.61
CA CYS A 9 27.17 -39.64 70.47
C CYS A 9 27.46 -40.98 69.77
N GLN A 10 27.77 -40.95 68.46
CA GLN A 10 29.12 -41.27 67.93
C GLN A 10 29.29 -41.11 66.40
N ASN A 11 30.52 -40.73 66.05
CA ASN A 11 31.16 -40.58 64.73
C ASN A 11 31.29 -41.88 63.90
N THR A 12 31.49 -41.74 62.59
CA THR A 12 32.62 -42.30 61.79
C THR A 12 32.58 -41.76 60.34
N LYS A 13 33.61 -41.78 59.47
CA LYS A 13 35.06 -41.46 59.45
C LYS A 13 35.53 -41.77 58.00
N LYS A 14 36.53 -41.04 57.46
CA LYS A 14 37.43 -41.33 56.29
C LYS A 14 36.81 -41.19 54.88
N GLY A 15 37.46 -40.70 53.81
CA GLY A 15 38.83 -40.29 53.46
C GLY A 15 38.88 -40.33 51.89
N TYR A 16 39.49 -39.41 51.13
CA TYR A 16 40.89 -39.40 50.69
C TYR A 16 41.13 -38.29 49.63
N LEU A 17 42.41 -37.91 49.48
CA LEU A 17 43.03 -37.00 48.49
C LEU A 17 42.83 -37.39 47.01
N VAL A 18 43.03 -36.43 46.07
CA VAL A 18 44.08 -36.43 45.00
C VAL A 18 43.85 -35.29 43.96
N SER A 19 44.91 -35.01 43.21
CA SER A 19 45.37 -33.86 42.42
C SER A 19 44.82 -33.57 41.01
N ARG A 20 45.06 -32.32 40.56
CA ARG A 20 45.45 -31.76 39.23
C ARG A 20 45.09 -32.43 37.87
N THR A 21 44.71 -31.51 36.96
CA THR A 21 44.87 -31.42 35.48
C THR A 21 43.93 -32.16 34.53
N GLY A 22 43.37 -31.41 33.56
CA GLY A 22 42.78 -31.94 32.32
C GLY A 22 41.88 -30.95 31.55
N ASN A 23 42.41 -30.34 30.49
CA ASN A 23 41.65 -29.60 29.46
C ASN A 23 40.69 -30.54 28.68
N LYS A 24 39.48 -30.06 28.31
CA LYS A 24 38.78 -30.26 27.01
C LYS A 24 37.33 -29.65 27.00
N PRO A 25 36.68 -29.48 25.83
CA PRO A 25 36.18 -28.19 25.35
C PRO A 25 34.70 -27.92 25.63
N GLY A 26 34.36 -26.65 25.85
CA GLY A 26 32.98 -26.19 26.03
C GLY A 26 32.16 -26.27 24.74
N SER A 27 31.09 -27.07 24.80
CA SER A 27 29.99 -27.10 23.84
C SER A 27 29.31 -25.73 23.75
N ARG A 28 29.38 -25.09 22.57
CA ARG A 28 28.44 -24.02 22.21
C ARG A 28 27.10 -24.66 21.85
N PHE A 29 26.22 -24.77 22.83
CA PHE A 29 24.79 -24.91 22.53
C PHE A 29 24.29 -23.54 22.06
N ASN A 30 23.90 -23.48 20.77
CA ASN A 30 23.07 -22.41 20.25
C ASN A 30 21.66 -22.62 20.84
N ASP A 31 21.38 -21.97 21.97
CA ASP A 31 20.01 -21.88 22.46
C ASP A 31 19.17 -21.11 21.43
N ARG A 32 18.32 -21.86 20.73
CA ARG A 32 17.33 -21.32 19.80
C ARG A 32 16.31 -20.53 20.62
N GLN A 33 16.25 -19.22 20.42
CA GLN A 33 15.15 -18.43 20.92
C GLN A 33 13.85 -18.93 20.26
N SER A 34 12.90 -19.42 21.06
CA SER A 34 11.62 -19.89 20.54
C SER A 34 10.73 -18.69 20.17
N PHE A 35 9.82 -18.86 19.20
CA PHE A 35 8.81 -17.84 18.89
C PHE A 35 7.99 -17.44 20.13
N ALA A 36 7.85 -18.35 21.09
CA ALA A 36 7.28 -18.09 22.40
C ALA A 36 8.09 -17.07 23.21
N GLN A 37 9.42 -17.20 23.25
CA GLN A 37 10.29 -16.25 23.96
C GLN A 37 10.24 -14.87 23.29
N TYR A 38 10.10 -14.82 21.96
CA TYR A 38 9.89 -13.58 21.22
C TYR A 38 8.52 -12.93 21.53
N VAL A 39 7.43 -13.70 21.49
CA VAL A 39 6.07 -13.21 21.76
C VAL A 39 5.84 -12.89 23.25
N ASN A 40 6.48 -13.63 24.16
CA ASN A 40 6.41 -13.39 25.60
C ASN A 40 7.17 -12.12 26.00
N GLN A 41 8.29 -11.79 25.34
CA GLN A 41 8.92 -10.47 25.50
C GLN A 41 7.99 -9.31 25.09
N LEU A 42 7.16 -9.52 24.05
CA LEU A 42 6.16 -8.53 23.63
C LEU A 42 4.96 -8.41 24.59
N SER A 43 4.63 -9.47 25.36
CA SER A 43 3.47 -9.51 26.26
C SER A 43 3.81 -9.26 27.74
N GLU A 44 5.01 -9.57 28.22
CA GLU A 44 5.51 -9.15 29.54
C GLU A 44 5.62 -7.62 29.63
N THR A 45 5.95 -6.97 28.50
CA THR A 45 5.89 -5.51 28.36
C THR A 45 4.47 -4.98 28.61
N GLN A 46 3.41 -5.71 28.21
CA GLN A 46 2.00 -5.31 28.45
C GLN A 46 1.57 -5.43 29.91
N GLN A 47 2.15 -6.34 30.70
CA GLN A 47 1.80 -6.52 32.11
C GLN A 47 2.46 -5.46 33.02
N GLN A 48 3.68 -5.01 32.69
CA GLN A 48 4.33 -3.91 33.42
C GLN A 48 3.58 -2.57 33.25
N PHE A 49 2.97 -2.32 32.09
CA PHE A 49 2.20 -1.08 31.86
C PHE A 49 0.91 -0.97 32.68
N ASN A 50 0.32 -2.09 33.11
CA ASN A 50 -0.89 -2.08 33.95
C ASN A 50 -0.59 -1.90 35.44
N GLN A 51 0.66 -2.11 35.89
CA GLN A 51 1.05 -1.92 37.29
C GLN A 51 1.60 -0.52 37.61
N ILE A 52 1.96 0.29 36.59
CA ILE A 52 2.55 1.63 36.81
C ILE A 52 1.50 2.72 37.15
N LYS A 53 0.19 2.42 37.09
CA LYS A 53 -0.86 3.44 37.36
C LYS A 53 -1.35 3.56 38.80
N GLN A 54 -0.81 2.83 39.77
CA GLN A 54 -1.20 3.01 41.17
C GLN A 54 -0.03 2.80 42.15
N THR A 55 0.73 3.84 42.45
CA THR A 55 1.38 4.03 43.76
C THR A 55 1.70 5.51 44.02
N PRO A 56 1.56 5.99 45.28
CA PRO A 56 1.78 7.39 45.63
C PRO A 56 3.27 7.70 45.87
N ARG A 57 3.65 8.94 45.51
CA ARG A 57 4.98 9.54 45.71
C ARG A 57 5.48 9.38 47.15
N LYS A 58 6.73 8.89 47.29
CA LYS A 58 7.62 9.22 48.40
C LYS A 58 9.04 9.45 47.87
N ASP A 59 9.63 10.53 48.33
CA ASP A 59 10.99 10.96 48.08
C ASP A 59 12.02 9.97 48.62
N SER A 60 13.00 9.60 47.80
CA SER A 60 14.31 9.17 48.28
C SER A 60 15.41 9.39 47.23
N GLN A 61 16.45 10.09 47.66
CA GLN A 61 17.74 10.22 46.99
C GLN A 61 18.51 8.88 47.05
N PHE A 62 19.28 8.52 46.02
CA PHE A 62 20.74 8.27 46.12
C PHE A 62 21.39 7.79 44.80
N ASN A 63 22.58 8.35 44.57
CA ASN A 63 23.85 7.79 44.04
C ASN A 63 24.01 7.30 42.59
N SER A 64 24.76 8.14 41.86
CA SER A 64 25.98 7.85 41.09
C SER A 64 26.15 6.47 40.43
N HIS A 65 26.07 6.46 39.10
CA HIS A 65 26.63 5.44 38.22
C HIS A 65 27.71 6.04 37.29
N PRO A 66 28.64 5.21 36.79
CA PRO A 66 29.96 5.66 36.31
C PRO A 66 29.92 6.30 34.92
N ASN A 67 30.91 7.15 34.66
CA ASN A 67 31.12 7.83 33.38
C ASN A 67 31.32 6.83 32.23
N LEU A 68 30.38 6.79 31.29
CA LEU A 68 30.54 6.16 29.98
C LEU A 68 31.34 7.10 29.03
N PRO A 69 32.13 6.55 28.10
CA PRO A 69 32.96 7.35 27.21
C PRO A 69 32.10 8.18 26.25
N LYS A 70 32.51 9.45 26.06
CA LYS A 70 31.88 10.39 25.13
C LYS A 70 31.93 9.84 23.70
N LEU A 71 30.80 9.37 23.19
CA LEU A 71 30.58 9.15 21.76
C LEU A 71 30.39 10.52 21.10
N HIS A 72 31.28 10.87 20.18
CA HIS A 72 31.14 12.02 19.30
C HIS A 72 29.83 11.88 18.51
N SER A 73 28.89 12.80 18.77
CA SER A 73 27.65 12.94 18.00
C SER A 73 27.95 13.57 16.63
N PRO A 74 27.50 12.97 15.51
CA PRO A 74 27.14 13.75 14.35
C PRO A 74 25.62 13.99 14.39
N ASP A 75 25.26 15.26 14.38
CA ASP A 75 23.93 15.88 14.37
C ASP A 75 23.10 15.57 13.09
N ILE A 76 23.21 14.34 12.57
CA ILE A 76 22.72 13.90 11.25
C ILE A 76 21.47 13.01 11.36
N MET A 77 21.15 12.47 12.54
CA MET A 77 20.07 11.48 12.72
C MET A 77 18.68 12.07 13.03
N SER A 78 18.58 13.27 13.61
CA SER A 78 17.30 13.93 13.94
C SER A 78 16.49 14.35 12.70
N ARG A 79 17.16 14.58 11.56
CA ARG A 79 16.54 15.07 10.32
C ARG A 79 16.07 13.99 9.34
N ARG A 80 16.41 12.71 9.56
CA ARG A 80 16.33 11.69 8.50
C ARG A 80 15.24 10.64 8.65
N PHE A 81 14.48 10.66 9.75
CA PHE A 81 13.63 9.50 10.02
C PHE A 81 12.26 9.51 9.31
N VAL A 82 11.70 10.68 8.96
CA VAL A 82 10.60 10.84 7.99
C VAL A 82 10.59 12.30 7.54
N LEU A 83 10.31 12.51 6.25
CA LEU A 83 10.25 13.75 5.47
C LEU A 83 9.86 15.02 6.23
N ASN A 84 10.61 16.09 5.98
CA ASN A 84 10.23 17.45 6.36
C ASN A 84 9.50 18.13 5.18
N VAL A 85 8.17 17.91 5.07
CA VAL A 85 7.34 18.37 3.94
C VAL A 85 6.74 19.77 4.21
N ALA A 86 7.55 20.74 4.63
CA ALA A 86 7.07 22.11 4.84
C ALA A 86 7.88 23.10 4.00
N LYS A 87 7.25 23.65 2.94
CA LYS A 87 7.14 25.08 2.62
C LYS A 87 6.67 25.30 1.16
N CYS A 88 5.44 25.78 0.99
CA CYS A 88 5.08 26.77 -0.04
C CYS A 88 4.46 27.97 0.67
N PRO A 89 4.96 29.21 0.51
CA PRO A 89 4.31 30.38 1.06
C PRO A 89 3.06 30.73 0.24
N ILE A 90 1.94 30.90 0.93
CA ILE A 90 0.71 31.51 0.39
C ILE A 90 0.99 33.01 0.27
N ASN A 91 1.15 33.52 -0.96
CA ASN A 91 1.15 34.97 -1.19
C ASN A 91 -0.23 35.40 -1.68
N HIS A 92 -0.89 36.24 -0.87
CA HIS A 92 -2.04 37.03 -1.30
C HIS A 92 -1.59 38.07 -2.33
N TYR A 93 -2.09 37.96 -3.57
CA TYR A 93 -1.99 39.04 -4.55
C TYR A 93 -3.38 39.59 -4.86
N GLN A 94 -3.60 40.84 -4.45
CA GLN A 94 -4.59 41.72 -5.06
C GLN A 94 -4.02 42.19 -6.40
N SER A 95 -4.70 41.89 -7.49
CA SER A 95 -4.32 42.30 -8.84
C SER A 95 -4.80 43.72 -9.16
N PRO A 96 -3.95 44.62 -9.69
CA PRO A 96 -4.40 45.81 -10.38
C PRO A 96 -4.63 45.53 -11.88
N ILE A 97 -5.71 46.13 -12.38
CA ILE A 97 -6.17 46.13 -13.77
C ILE A 97 -5.14 46.85 -14.65
N PHE A 98 -4.71 46.23 -15.76
CA PHE A 98 -4.10 46.93 -16.89
C PHE A 98 -4.40 46.25 -18.23
N ARG A 99 -4.93 47.05 -19.16
CA ARG A 99 -4.92 46.93 -20.64
C ARG A 99 -4.07 48.13 -21.17
N PRO A 100 -3.69 48.30 -22.47
CA PRO A 100 -3.88 47.49 -23.69
C PRO A 100 -2.61 47.41 -24.62
N ASN A 101 -2.84 46.93 -25.85
CA ASN A 101 -2.08 47.03 -27.12
C ASN A 101 -0.95 45.99 -27.32
N GLY A 102 -0.82 45.26 -28.43
CA GLY A 102 -1.26 45.45 -29.82
C GLY A 102 -0.01 45.64 -30.69
N ILE A 103 0.30 44.68 -31.59
CA ILE A 103 0.97 44.82 -32.92
C ILE A 103 1.52 43.47 -33.42
N THR A 104 1.28 43.26 -34.72
CA THR A 104 1.59 42.22 -35.71
C THR A 104 3.07 42.09 -36.16
N GLN A 105 3.46 40.90 -36.63
CA GLN A 105 4.27 40.56 -37.85
C GLN A 105 4.60 39.04 -37.80
N GLN A 106 4.13 38.13 -38.66
CA GLN A 106 4.33 37.85 -40.11
C GLN A 106 5.80 37.77 -40.61
N GLN A 107 6.23 36.55 -40.98
CA GLN A 107 6.90 36.11 -42.24
C GLN A 107 7.57 34.72 -42.00
N GLN A 108 7.08 33.60 -42.58
CA GLN A 108 7.49 32.97 -43.86
C GLN A 108 9.02 32.77 -44.01
N PHE A 109 9.60 31.59 -44.30
CA PHE A 109 9.43 30.77 -45.50
C PHE A 109 10.33 29.49 -45.50
N PHE A 110 9.97 28.52 -46.36
CA PHE A 110 10.75 27.48 -47.09
C PHE A 110 11.18 26.12 -46.46
N HIS A 111 10.54 25.07 -46.97
CA HIS A 111 11.10 23.72 -47.20
C HIS A 111 12.01 23.70 -48.45
N PRO A 112 12.84 22.64 -48.62
CA PRO A 112 12.47 21.68 -49.67
C PRO A 112 12.68 20.19 -49.31
N VAL A 113 12.19 19.37 -50.24
CA VAL A 113 11.91 17.93 -50.21
C VAL A 113 12.94 17.16 -51.06
N GLN A 114 12.99 15.82 -50.89
CA GLN A 114 13.51 14.72 -51.74
C GLN A 114 14.88 14.14 -51.28
N SER A 115 15.02 12.92 -50.71
CA SER A 115 14.78 11.52 -51.22
C SER A 115 15.90 11.03 -52.18
N PRO A 116 16.23 9.71 -52.35
CA PRO A 116 16.29 8.55 -51.44
C PRO A 116 17.51 7.58 -51.67
N ARG A 117 17.53 6.46 -50.92
CA ARG A 117 18.18 5.13 -51.17
C ARG A 117 19.72 5.00 -51.21
N HIS A 118 20.30 4.15 -50.36
CA HIS A 118 20.71 2.75 -50.66
C HIS A 118 21.56 2.13 -49.52
N TYR A 119 21.45 0.80 -49.42
CA TYR A 119 22.16 -0.13 -48.56
C TYR A 119 23.70 -0.08 -48.69
N SER A 120 24.44 -0.29 -47.59
CA SER A 120 25.49 -1.32 -47.52
C SER A 120 26.00 -1.51 -46.09
N LEU A 121 26.12 -2.79 -45.70
CA LEU A 121 26.97 -3.23 -44.59
C LEU A 121 28.44 -3.11 -45.04
N GLU A 122 29.29 -2.48 -44.23
CA GLU A 122 30.67 -2.92 -44.10
C GLU A 122 31.19 -2.72 -42.68
N ILE A 123 31.75 -3.81 -42.15
CA ILE A 123 32.53 -3.90 -40.92
C ILE A 123 33.91 -3.32 -41.21
N ARG A 124 34.26 -2.18 -40.61
CA ARG A 124 35.67 -1.80 -40.42
C ARG A 124 35.92 -1.16 -39.07
N LYS A 125 36.70 -1.88 -38.26
CA LYS A 125 37.47 -1.36 -37.14
C LYS A 125 38.36 -0.23 -37.65
N SER A 126 38.25 0.96 -37.08
CA SER A 126 39.33 1.95 -37.17
C SER A 126 39.47 2.71 -35.85
N LEU A 127 40.71 2.68 -35.36
CA LEU A 127 41.26 3.34 -34.20
C LEU A 127 41.64 4.77 -34.58
N ILE A 128 40.97 5.80 -34.03
CA ILE A 128 41.54 7.16 -33.91
C ILE A 128 40.95 7.85 -32.66
N PRO A 129 41.56 8.92 -32.10
CA PRO A 129 42.08 8.97 -30.75
C PRO A 129 41.19 9.75 -29.77
N GLN A 130 41.34 9.46 -28.48
CA GLN A 130 40.68 10.19 -27.40
C GLN A 130 41.15 11.65 -27.33
N THR A 131 40.31 12.57 -27.82
CA THR A 131 40.39 13.98 -27.43
C THR A 131 39.80 14.14 -26.03
N LYS A 132 40.68 14.35 -25.05
CA LYS A 132 40.34 14.80 -23.69
C LYS A 132 39.59 16.13 -23.79
N LEU A 133 38.29 16.12 -23.56
CA LEU A 133 37.53 17.34 -23.26
C LEU A 133 37.74 17.69 -21.79
N THR A 134 38.20 18.91 -21.55
CA THR A 134 38.40 19.56 -20.25
C THR A 134 37.08 19.69 -19.47
N PRO A 135 37.13 19.80 -18.13
CA PRO A 135 35.93 19.87 -17.31
C PRO A 135 35.24 21.22 -17.49
N ILE A 136 34.00 21.23 -17.97
CA ILE A 136 33.16 22.42 -17.96
C ILE A 136 32.84 22.75 -16.50
N GLN A 137 33.31 23.92 -16.06
CA GLN A 137 33.10 24.44 -14.72
C GLN A 137 31.60 24.65 -14.46
N LYS A 138 31.08 23.99 -13.43
CA LYS A 138 29.78 24.29 -12.82
C LYS A 138 29.88 25.64 -12.14
N ASN A 139 29.57 26.75 -12.81
CA ASN A 139 29.21 28.03 -12.16
C ASN A 139 28.67 29.13 -13.12
N SER A 140 27.96 28.75 -14.19
CA SER A 140 27.36 29.75 -15.09
C SER A 140 26.06 29.27 -15.75
N ILE A 141 25.10 28.83 -14.93
CA ILE A 141 23.67 28.75 -15.32
C ILE A 141 22.85 29.16 -14.09
N ILE A 142 22.87 30.44 -13.76
CA ILE A 142 21.90 31.04 -12.85
C ILE A 142 21.37 32.28 -13.57
N ASN A 143 20.05 32.33 -13.70
CA ASN A 143 19.21 33.43 -14.19
C ASN A 143 19.25 33.69 -15.69
N LEU A 144 18.42 32.95 -16.45
CA LEU A 144 17.72 33.42 -17.66
C LEU A 144 16.72 32.33 -18.10
N SER A 145 15.64 32.16 -17.34
CA SER A 145 14.38 31.68 -17.91
C SER A 145 13.24 32.43 -17.24
N GLY A 146 12.83 33.53 -17.88
CA GLY A 146 11.50 34.08 -17.65
C GLY A 146 10.49 33.03 -18.10
N ARG A 147 10.07 32.15 -17.19
CA ARG A 147 8.85 31.38 -17.37
C ARG A 147 7.71 32.39 -17.34
N SER A 148 7.14 32.65 -18.50
CA SER A 148 5.89 33.38 -18.62
C SER A 148 4.85 32.63 -17.79
N VAL A 149 4.00 33.33 -17.05
CA VAL A 149 2.86 32.77 -16.28
C VAL A 149 2.01 31.80 -17.15
N ARG A 150 1.99 32.00 -18.47
CA ARG A 150 1.33 31.09 -19.43
C ARG A 150 1.92 29.67 -19.48
N ASP A 151 3.21 29.48 -19.19
CA ASP A 151 3.84 28.14 -19.26
C ASP A 151 3.50 27.30 -18.01
N GLU A 152 3.20 27.93 -16.88
CA GLU A 152 2.74 27.24 -15.67
C GLU A 152 1.27 26.84 -15.79
N ASP A 153 0.44 27.68 -16.41
CA ASP A 153 -0.98 27.39 -16.65
C ASP A 153 -1.16 26.17 -17.58
N MET A 154 -0.33 26.01 -18.63
CA MET A 154 -0.39 24.86 -19.54
C MET A 154 -0.03 23.50 -18.89
N SER A 155 0.45 23.50 -17.64
CA SER A 155 0.72 22.28 -16.87
C SER A 155 -0.52 21.72 -16.15
N LEU A 156 -1.60 22.50 -16.06
CA LEU A 156 -2.85 22.06 -15.45
C LEU A 156 -3.49 20.94 -16.26
N PHE A 157 -4.07 19.97 -15.56
CA PHE A 157 -4.73 18.82 -16.19
C PHE A 157 -5.81 19.25 -17.18
N TYR A 158 -6.56 20.30 -16.84
CA TYR A 158 -7.53 20.95 -17.72
C TYR A 158 -6.98 21.24 -19.13
N TYR A 159 -5.79 21.86 -19.26
CA TYR A 159 -5.21 22.15 -20.58
C TYR A 159 -4.60 20.90 -21.23
N LYS A 160 -4.07 19.96 -20.44
CA LYS A 160 -3.52 18.68 -20.96
C LYS A 160 -4.56 17.84 -21.70
N ILE A 161 -5.82 17.90 -21.27
CA ILE A 161 -6.90 17.10 -21.88
C ILE A 161 -7.59 17.79 -23.05
N GLY A 162 -7.29 19.06 -23.35
CA GLY A 162 -7.94 19.83 -24.42
C GLY A 162 -8.78 21.03 -23.97
N GLY A 163 -8.79 21.36 -22.67
CA GLY A 163 -9.45 22.57 -22.15
C GLY A 163 -10.98 22.55 -22.29
N ASP A 164 -11.55 23.71 -22.60
CA ASP A 164 -13.01 23.93 -22.65
C ASP A 164 -13.72 22.93 -23.57
N GLU A 165 -13.16 22.60 -24.73
CA GLU A 165 -13.80 21.71 -25.70
C GLU A 165 -14.09 20.31 -25.10
N VAL A 166 -13.10 19.73 -24.42
CA VAL A 166 -13.25 18.40 -23.82
C VAL A 166 -14.11 18.45 -22.57
N VAL A 167 -14.03 19.54 -21.78
CA VAL A 167 -14.90 19.73 -20.63
C VAL A 167 -16.36 19.87 -21.05
N ASP A 168 -16.64 20.62 -22.13
CA ASP A 168 -17.97 20.79 -22.68
C ASP A 168 -18.53 19.46 -23.19
N GLN A 169 -17.75 18.72 -24.00
CA GLN A 169 -18.17 17.39 -24.46
C GLN A 169 -18.39 16.41 -23.31
N LEU A 170 -17.54 16.43 -22.27
CA LEU A 170 -17.72 15.60 -21.08
C LEU A 170 -18.99 15.97 -20.32
N ASN A 171 -19.26 17.27 -20.17
CA ASN A 171 -20.45 17.77 -19.50
C ASN A 171 -21.72 17.37 -20.28
N GLU A 172 -21.71 17.45 -21.61
CA GLU A 172 -22.82 16.99 -22.46
C GLU A 172 -23.06 15.48 -22.33
N GLU A 173 -22.01 14.66 -22.45
CA GLU A 173 -22.12 13.21 -22.32
C GLU A 173 -22.63 12.79 -20.94
N PHE A 174 -22.10 13.43 -19.89
CA PHE A 174 -22.56 13.17 -18.53
C PHE A 174 -23.99 13.64 -18.32
N TYR A 175 -24.37 14.80 -18.86
CA TYR A 175 -25.72 15.33 -18.78
C TYR A 175 -26.73 14.37 -19.44
N HIS A 176 -26.47 13.93 -20.67
CA HIS A 176 -27.31 12.95 -21.38
C HIS A 176 -27.44 11.64 -20.59
N PHE A 177 -26.36 11.21 -19.93
CA PHE A 177 -26.43 10.01 -19.09
C PHE A 177 -27.27 10.26 -17.83
N SER A 178 -27.04 11.38 -17.16
CA SER A 178 -27.66 11.74 -15.89
C SER A 178 -29.16 12.04 -16.02
N SER A 179 -29.60 12.60 -17.15
CA SER A 179 -31.02 12.93 -17.41
C SER A 179 -31.92 11.70 -17.50
N GLN A 180 -31.34 10.51 -17.71
CA GLN A 180 -32.05 9.24 -17.67
C GLN A 180 -32.18 8.67 -16.26
N HIS A 181 -31.47 9.23 -15.27
CA HIS A 181 -31.46 8.74 -13.90
C HIS A 181 -32.68 9.24 -13.13
N ASP A 182 -33.35 8.36 -12.39
CA ASP A 182 -34.63 8.66 -11.71
C ASP A 182 -34.59 9.84 -10.75
N MET A 183 -33.43 10.10 -10.14
CA MET A 183 -33.23 11.23 -9.23
C MET A 183 -33.00 12.57 -9.95
N ILE A 184 -32.42 12.55 -11.16
CA ILE A 184 -31.93 13.75 -11.86
C ILE A 184 -32.93 14.19 -12.93
N LYS A 185 -33.69 13.25 -13.51
CA LYS A 185 -34.75 13.55 -14.48
C LYS A 185 -35.85 14.50 -13.96
N ASN A 186 -35.97 14.63 -12.64
CA ASN A 186 -36.96 15.47 -11.97
C ASN A 186 -36.40 16.86 -11.56
N ILE A 187 -35.17 17.20 -11.96
CA ILE A 187 -34.62 18.54 -11.69
C ILE A 187 -35.33 19.56 -12.60
N GLU A 188 -35.96 20.57 -12.01
CA GLU A 188 -36.74 21.57 -12.75
C GLU A 188 -35.88 22.43 -13.71
N ASP A 189 -34.66 22.79 -13.28
CA ASP A 189 -33.72 23.61 -14.07
C ASP A 189 -32.53 22.78 -14.54
N HIS A 190 -32.73 22.11 -15.68
CA HIS A 190 -31.72 21.28 -16.32
C HIS A 190 -30.49 22.06 -16.81
N GLU A 191 -30.68 23.30 -17.27
CA GLU A 191 -29.58 24.14 -17.77
C GLU A 191 -28.69 24.61 -16.62
N GLN A 192 -29.30 25.02 -15.50
CA GLN A 192 -28.55 25.37 -14.30
C GLN A 192 -27.80 24.17 -13.72
N TYR A 193 -28.41 22.98 -13.69
CA TYR A 193 -27.74 21.75 -13.29
C TYR A 193 -26.48 21.48 -14.14
N LYS A 194 -26.64 21.54 -15.45
CA LYS A 194 -25.57 21.33 -16.42
C LYS A 194 -24.46 22.38 -16.32
N ALA A 195 -24.81 23.64 -16.09
CA ALA A 195 -23.84 24.72 -15.85
C ALA A 195 -23.06 24.51 -14.53
N HIS A 196 -23.74 24.15 -13.44
CA HIS A 196 -23.10 23.86 -12.16
C HIS A 196 -22.16 22.65 -12.24
N PHE A 197 -22.55 21.61 -12.97
CA PHE A 197 -21.69 20.44 -13.17
C PHE A 197 -20.45 20.78 -14.01
N LYS A 198 -20.60 21.62 -15.05
CA LYS A 198 -19.45 22.15 -15.80
C LYS A 198 -18.45 22.84 -14.88
N ILE A 199 -18.91 23.75 -14.01
CA ILE A 199 -18.02 24.48 -13.08
C ILE A 199 -17.32 23.50 -12.14
N PHE A 200 -18.01 22.44 -11.69
CA PHE A 200 -17.38 21.38 -10.91
C PHE A 200 -16.27 20.66 -11.71
N LEU A 201 -16.52 20.28 -12.97
CA LEU A 201 -15.51 19.65 -13.82
C LEU A 201 -14.30 20.56 -14.05
N GLU A 202 -14.54 21.83 -14.36
CA GLU A 202 -13.51 22.85 -14.50
C GLU A 202 -12.65 22.95 -13.22
N TYR A 203 -13.30 23.04 -12.06
CA TYR A 203 -12.64 23.11 -10.77
C TYR A 203 -11.76 21.89 -10.48
N ILE A 204 -12.31 20.67 -10.58
CA ILE A 204 -11.56 19.46 -10.25
C ILE A 204 -10.40 19.20 -11.21
N MET A 205 -10.49 19.69 -12.45
CA MET A 205 -9.43 19.60 -13.45
C MET A 205 -8.37 20.70 -13.31
N GLY A 206 -8.53 21.61 -12.35
CA GLY A 206 -7.56 22.64 -11.98
C GLY A 206 -7.76 23.97 -12.70
N LYS A 207 -8.86 24.19 -13.42
CA LYS A 207 -9.21 25.54 -13.92
C LYS A 207 -9.38 26.46 -12.71
N PRO A 208 -8.83 27.68 -12.70
CA PRO A 208 -8.93 28.60 -11.56
C PRO A 208 -10.33 29.21 -11.44
N VAL A 209 -11.32 28.38 -11.11
CA VAL A 209 -12.72 28.76 -10.87
C VAL A 209 -13.03 28.63 -9.39
N PHE A 210 -13.89 29.50 -8.87
CA PHE A 210 -14.35 29.41 -7.49
C PHE A 210 -15.40 28.31 -7.35
N TYR A 211 -15.16 27.36 -6.45
CA TYR A 211 -16.12 26.30 -6.12
C TYR A 211 -16.21 26.13 -4.61
N ASN A 212 -17.43 26.18 -4.07
CA ASN A 212 -17.65 26.09 -2.63
C ASN A 212 -17.83 24.63 -2.17
N LEU A 213 -16.78 24.04 -1.62
CA LEU A 213 -16.79 22.66 -1.11
C LEU A 213 -17.66 22.46 0.13
N GLU A 214 -17.80 23.49 0.98
CA GLU A 214 -18.69 23.43 2.15
C GLU A 214 -20.14 23.32 1.70
N GLN A 215 -20.54 24.10 0.69
CA GLN A 215 -21.87 23.99 0.08
C GLN A 215 -22.09 22.65 -0.59
N LEU A 216 -21.06 22.08 -1.25
CA LEU A 216 -21.15 20.72 -1.79
C LEU A 216 -21.48 19.73 -0.67
N LYS A 217 -20.73 19.77 0.44
CA LYS A 217 -20.97 18.93 1.62
C LYS A 217 -22.36 19.15 2.21
N ASP A 218 -22.75 20.41 2.42
CA ASP A 218 -24.04 20.75 3.01
C ASP A 218 -25.24 20.29 2.17
N LYS A 219 -25.12 20.33 0.84
CA LYS A 219 -26.16 19.83 -0.06
C LYS A 219 -26.28 18.31 -0.03
N HIS A 220 -25.17 17.60 0.20
CA HIS A 220 -25.16 16.14 0.22
C HIS A 220 -25.41 15.54 1.61
N LYS A 221 -25.28 16.30 2.70
CA LYS A 221 -25.34 15.79 4.09
C LYS A 221 -26.60 15.00 4.44
N ASN A 222 -27.73 15.38 3.85
CA ASN A 222 -29.03 14.77 4.13
C ASN A 222 -29.48 13.75 3.07
N LEU A 223 -28.67 13.50 2.03
CA LEU A 223 -29.03 12.59 0.94
C LEU A 223 -28.80 11.11 1.26
N GLY A 224 -28.15 10.81 2.39
CA GLY A 224 -27.89 9.42 2.80
C GLY A 224 -27.02 8.62 1.82
N LEU A 225 -26.24 9.31 0.98
CA LEU A 225 -25.37 8.68 -0.02
C LEU A 225 -24.30 7.81 0.62
N LYS A 226 -24.10 6.63 0.04
CA LYS A 226 -23.16 5.60 0.48
C LYS A 226 -22.00 5.46 -0.51
N ASN A 227 -21.00 4.68 -0.10
CA ASN A 227 -19.86 4.35 -0.97
C ASN A 227 -20.25 3.74 -2.31
N ASN A 228 -21.32 2.95 -2.35
CA ASN A 228 -21.79 2.36 -3.60
C ASN A 228 -22.29 3.42 -4.58
N ASP A 229 -23.02 4.41 -4.08
CA ASP A 229 -23.62 5.48 -4.89
C ASP A 229 -22.53 6.37 -5.50
N PHE A 230 -21.53 6.75 -4.69
CA PHE A 230 -20.38 7.51 -5.19
C PHE A 230 -19.55 6.70 -6.20
N ASN A 231 -19.29 5.41 -5.94
CA ASN A 231 -18.56 4.57 -6.91
C ASN A 231 -19.32 4.49 -8.23
N GLN A 232 -20.64 4.35 -8.19
CA GLN A 232 -21.48 4.34 -9.38
C GLN A 232 -21.36 5.67 -10.15
N PHE A 233 -21.49 6.81 -9.46
CA PHE A 233 -21.27 8.14 -10.04
C PHE A 233 -19.89 8.27 -10.70
N LYS A 234 -18.82 7.95 -9.95
CA LYS A 234 -17.44 8.02 -10.43
C LYS A 234 -17.24 7.17 -11.68
N ASN A 235 -17.76 5.95 -11.69
CA ASN A 235 -17.65 5.05 -12.84
C ASN A 235 -18.38 5.58 -14.07
N TYR A 236 -19.56 6.18 -13.90
CA TYR A 236 -20.25 6.84 -15.01
C TYR A 236 -19.45 8.01 -15.56
N LEU A 237 -18.89 8.83 -14.69
CA LEU A 237 -18.08 9.97 -15.09
C LEU A 237 -16.79 9.53 -15.82
N ILE A 238 -16.10 8.49 -15.33
CA ILE A 238 -14.96 7.86 -16.01
C ILE A 238 -15.36 7.29 -17.37
N THR A 239 -16.53 6.67 -17.48
CA THR A 239 -17.04 6.13 -18.76
C THR A 239 -17.28 7.25 -19.77
N CYS A 240 -17.89 8.36 -19.35
CA CYS A 240 -18.08 9.54 -20.20
C CYS A 240 -16.72 10.12 -20.62
N PHE A 241 -15.78 10.23 -19.66
CA PHE A 241 -14.43 10.69 -19.95
C PHE A 241 -13.70 9.78 -20.94
N LEU A 242 -13.83 8.46 -20.85
CA LEU A 242 -13.23 7.52 -21.81
C LEU A 242 -13.78 7.66 -23.23
N LYS A 243 -15.04 8.09 -23.39
CA LYS A 243 -15.65 8.34 -24.71
C LYS A 243 -15.11 9.62 -25.35
N VAL A 244 -15.01 10.68 -24.55
CA VAL A 244 -14.61 12.02 -25.00
C VAL A 244 -13.10 12.12 -25.14
N ASN A 245 -12.35 11.52 -24.20
CA ASN A 245 -10.91 11.55 -24.17
C ASN A 245 -10.32 10.57 -25.19
N LYS A 246 -9.94 11.10 -26.36
CA LYS A 246 -9.23 10.36 -27.41
C LYS A 246 -7.71 10.38 -27.27
N THR A 247 -7.17 11.03 -26.22
CA THR A 247 -5.74 11.35 -26.13
C THR A 247 -4.90 10.21 -25.56
N GLN A 248 -4.77 10.13 -24.22
CA GLN A 248 -3.85 9.23 -23.53
C GLN A 248 -4.56 8.49 -22.37
N PRO A 249 -4.39 7.16 -22.26
CA PRO A 249 -4.92 6.37 -21.14
C PRO A 249 -4.51 6.90 -19.76
N GLU A 250 -3.33 7.51 -19.67
CA GLU A 250 -2.75 8.09 -18.47
C GLU A 250 -3.67 9.15 -17.84
N HIS A 251 -4.36 9.94 -18.67
CA HIS A 251 -5.27 10.98 -18.19
C HIS A 251 -6.48 10.44 -17.43
N VAL A 252 -6.89 9.19 -17.69
CA VAL A 252 -8.04 8.57 -17.00
C VAL A 252 -7.70 8.29 -15.54
N PHE A 253 -6.46 7.88 -15.26
CA PHE A 253 -6.01 7.62 -13.89
C PHE A 253 -5.91 8.92 -13.09
N GLU A 254 -5.36 9.97 -13.70
CA GLU A 254 -5.28 11.30 -13.09
C GLU A 254 -6.67 11.87 -12.82
N PHE A 255 -7.58 11.82 -13.81
CA PHE A 255 -8.97 12.24 -13.67
C PHE A 255 -9.72 11.46 -12.57
N SER A 256 -9.58 10.14 -12.55
CA SER A 256 -10.19 9.29 -11.53
C SER A 256 -9.68 9.63 -10.13
N SER A 257 -8.38 9.92 -9.99
CA SER A 257 -7.80 10.37 -8.72
C SER A 257 -8.30 11.74 -8.29
N MET A 258 -8.54 12.66 -9.23
CA MET A 258 -9.09 13.99 -8.93
C MET A 258 -10.52 13.88 -8.40
N ILE A 259 -11.37 13.04 -9.02
CA ILE A 259 -12.74 12.80 -8.52
C ILE A 259 -12.73 12.19 -7.12
N GLU A 260 -11.86 11.20 -6.90
CA GLU A 260 -11.79 10.47 -5.63
C GLU A 260 -11.52 11.39 -4.42
N GLN A 261 -10.77 12.49 -4.61
CA GLN A 261 -10.47 13.46 -3.56
C GLN A 261 -11.74 14.13 -2.99
N TYR A 262 -12.82 14.20 -3.76
CA TYR A 262 -14.06 14.85 -3.34
C TYR A 262 -15.10 13.90 -2.74
N ARG A 263 -14.77 12.60 -2.61
CA ARG A 263 -15.66 11.58 -2.04
C ARG A 263 -16.25 12.00 -0.69
N TYR A 264 -15.45 12.65 0.15
CA TYR A 264 -15.85 13.06 1.50
C TYR A 264 -16.86 14.20 1.54
N CYS A 265 -16.93 15.02 0.50
CA CYS A 265 -17.96 16.05 0.38
C CYS A 265 -19.31 15.45 -0.01
N ILE A 266 -19.36 14.18 -0.43
CA ILE A 266 -20.54 13.57 -1.03
C ILE A 266 -21.11 12.46 -0.14
N ILE A 267 -20.25 11.66 0.51
CA ILE A 267 -20.68 10.54 1.35
C ILE A 267 -20.73 10.94 2.83
N ASN A 268 -21.90 10.76 3.45
CA ASN A 268 -22.05 10.87 4.90
C ASN A 268 -22.03 9.46 5.49
N SER A 269 -20.84 8.97 5.82
CA SER A 269 -20.72 7.72 6.57
C SER A 269 -20.13 8.00 7.94
N ASP A 270 -20.54 7.25 8.96
CA ASP A 270 -19.95 7.32 10.30
C ASP A 270 -18.67 6.47 10.42
N THR A 271 -18.05 6.15 9.30
CA THR A 271 -16.86 5.31 9.32
C THR A 271 -15.69 6.09 9.93
N PRO A 272 -14.74 5.46 10.66
CA PRO A 272 -13.57 6.15 11.22
C PRO A 272 -12.85 7.02 10.21
N PHE A 273 -12.74 6.54 8.96
CA PHE A 273 -12.27 7.33 7.84
C PHE A 273 -13.12 8.58 7.61
N ALA A 274 -14.43 8.46 7.49
CA ALA A 274 -15.34 9.59 7.27
C ALA A 274 -15.41 10.56 8.47
N ILE A 275 -15.26 10.07 9.70
CA ILE A 275 -15.07 10.89 10.91
C ILE A 275 -13.75 11.68 10.82
N ILE A 276 -12.67 11.04 10.40
CA ILE A 276 -11.39 11.72 10.17
C ILE A 276 -11.46 12.69 8.96
N TYR A 277 -12.16 12.31 7.89
CA TYR A 277 -12.47 13.17 6.73
C TYR A 277 -13.28 14.42 7.15
N ASN A 278 -14.21 14.30 8.10
CA ASN A 278 -15.09 15.39 8.52
C ASN A 278 -14.40 16.41 9.45
N GLN A 279 -13.42 15.99 10.25
CA GLN A 279 -12.77 16.84 11.26
C GLN A 279 -12.01 18.06 10.71
N LYS A 280 -11.60 18.07 9.43
CA LYS A 280 -10.95 19.24 8.81
C LYS A 280 -11.95 20.34 8.40
N THR A 281 -13.22 20.00 8.20
CA THR A 281 -14.25 20.95 7.75
C THR A 281 -15.10 21.52 8.88
N GLU A 282 -15.28 20.80 9.99
CA GLU A 282 -16.12 21.28 11.10
C GLU A 282 -15.39 22.19 12.08
N LYS A 283 -14.05 22.20 12.06
CA LYS A 283 -13.25 23.17 12.78
C LYS A 283 -12.13 23.65 11.87
N LEU A 284 -11.87 24.95 11.90
CA LEU A 284 -10.59 25.59 11.60
C LEU A 284 -9.46 24.94 12.41
N SER A 285 -9.19 23.67 12.15
CA SER A 285 -8.13 22.91 12.77
C SER A 285 -6.85 23.43 12.13
N THR A 286 -6.18 24.34 12.84
CA THR A 286 -4.80 24.75 12.57
C THR A 286 -3.80 23.61 12.67
N LYS A 287 -4.24 22.39 13.03
CA LYS A 287 -3.42 21.19 13.15
C LYS A 287 -3.25 20.52 11.78
N GLU A 288 -2.00 20.22 11.45
CA GLU A 288 -1.60 19.53 10.21
C GLU A 288 -2.05 18.06 10.14
N VAL A 289 -2.33 17.41 11.28
CA VAL A 289 -2.72 15.99 11.35
C VAL A 289 -3.91 15.85 12.32
N PRO A 290 -5.00 15.16 11.94
CA PRO A 290 -6.13 14.85 12.82
C PRO A 290 -5.72 14.04 14.06
N ASP A 291 -6.31 14.36 15.22
CA ASP A 291 -5.94 13.76 16.51
C ASP A 291 -6.10 12.23 16.53
N THR A 292 -7.11 11.68 15.83
CA THR A 292 -7.30 10.22 15.70
C THR A 292 -6.15 9.53 14.98
N ILE A 293 -5.60 10.17 13.94
CA ILE A 293 -4.44 9.62 13.19
C ILE A 293 -3.19 9.74 14.02
N LEU A 294 -3.02 10.86 14.73
CA LEU A 294 -1.89 11.05 15.61
C LEU A 294 -1.88 9.99 16.72
N CYS A 295 -3.03 9.73 17.35
CA CYS A 295 -3.19 8.67 18.35
C CYS A 295 -2.85 7.28 17.77
N MET A 296 -3.29 6.98 16.54
CA MET A 296 -2.93 5.75 15.83
C MET A 296 -1.40 5.65 15.59
N ALA A 297 -0.77 6.75 15.17
CA ALA A 297 0.67 6.79 14.93
C ALA A 297 1.48 6.66 16.25
N GLU A 298 1.03 7.31 17.33
CA GLU A 298 1.62 7.18 18.66
C GLU A 298 1.53 5.75 19.17
N SER A 299 0.35 5.13 19.10
CA SER A 299 0.13 3.72 19.48
C SER A 299 1.00 2.76 18.66
N SER A 300 1.25 3.07 17.39
CA SER A 300 2.14 2.30 16.53
C SER A 300 3.60 2.43 16.98
N TYR A 301 4.08 3.66 17.23
CA TYR A 301 5.46 3.86 17.67
C TYR A 301 5.74 3.34 19.08
N GLN A 302 4.76 3.37 19.98
CA GLN A 302 4.91 2.73 21.29
C GLN A 302 5.29 1.25 21.15
N LYS A 303 4.64 0.53 20.22
CA LYS A 303 4.97 -0.88 19.93
C LYS A 303 6.31 -1.03 19.23
N ILE A 304 6.61 -0.16 18.26
CA ILE A 304 7.88 -0.18 17.52
C ILE A 304 9.09 0.09 18.45
N PHE A 305 8.95 1.01 19.40
CA PHE A 305 10.01 1.33 20.36
C PHE A 305 10.21 0.20 21.39
N ALA A 306 9.19 -0.63 21.61
CA ALA A 306 9.28 -1.84 22.43
C ALA A 306 9.77 -3.08 21.64
N ASP A 307 9.85 -3.01 20.31
CA ASP A 307 10.30 -4.12 19.47
C ASP A 307 11.83 -4.11 19.36
N ASN A 308 12.48 -5.14 19.90
CA ASN A 308 13.95 -5.27 19.88
C ASN A 308 14.57 -5.25 18.47
N THR A 309 13.81 -5.60 17.44
CA THR A 309 14.22 -5.63 16.02
C THR A 309 14.15 -4.25 15.37
N LEU A 310 13.33 -3.33 15.90
CA LEU A 310 13.12 -2.01 15.32
C LEU A 310 13.64 -0.88 16.20
N ALA A 311 13.63 -1.05 17.52
CA ALA A 311 13.93 -0.02 18.51
C ALA A 311 15.31 0.63 18.31
N HIS A 312 16.31 -0.13 17.86
CA HIS A 312 17.66 0.40 17.66
C HIS A 312 17.74 1.48 16.57
N TYR A 313 16.80 1.51 15.62
CA TYR A 313 16.72 2.58 14.62
C TYR A 313 16.21 3.90 15.20
N PHE A 314 15.62 3.89 16.41
CA PHE A 314 14.96 5.05 17.03
C PHE A 314 15.70 5.60 18.25
N ILE A 315 16.95 5.20 18.48
CA ILE A 315 17.76 5.69 19.60
C ILE A 315 17.95 7.22 19.48
N GLY A 316 17.58 7.94 20.55
CA GLY A 316 17.67 9.41 20.60
C GLY A 316 16.57 10.14 19.81
N ILE A 317 15.55 9.42 19.34
CA ILE A 317 14.43 10.00 18.59
C ILE A 317 13.19 10.12 19.48
N SER A 318 12.53 11.28 19.44
CA SER A 318 11.27 11.51 20.15
C SER A 318 10.11 10.75 19.51
N LEU A 319 9.37 9.98 20.31
CA LEU A 319 8.16 9.27 19.89
C LEU A 319 7.12 10.23 19.30
N GLN A 320 6.90 11.38 19.95
CA GLN A 320 5.90 12.36 19.51
C GLN A 320 6.25 12.96 18.14
N GLU A 321 7.54 13.22 17.89
CA GLU A 321 7.98 13.74 16.59
C GLU A 321 7.77 12.71 15.48
N GLN A 322 8.07 11.44 15.75
CA GLN A 322 7.86 10.38 14.77
C GLN A 322 6.39 10.12 14.52
N ALA A 323 5.57 10.10 15.58
CA ALA A 323 4.13 9.94 15.45
C ALA A 323 3.51 11.05 14.60
N LYS A 324 3.94 12.31 14.76
CA LYS A 324 3.49 13.41 13.88
C LYS A 324 3.88 13.17 12.42
N LYS A 325 5.11 12.74 12.16
CA LYS A 325 5.60 12.49 10.81
C LYS A 325 4.88 11.31 10.13
N LEU A 326 4.73 10.18 10.82
CA LEU A 326 3.92 9.06 10.36
C LEU A 326 2.47 9.47 10.17
N GLY A 327 1.92 10.28 11.08
CA GLY A 327 0.57 10.82 10.98
C GLY A 327 0.35 11.60 9.67
N ARG A 328 1.32 12.41 9.24
CA ARG A 328 1.29 13.08 7.92
C ARG A 328 1.33 12.10 6.75
N ILE A 329 2.15 11.05 6.83
CA ILE A 329 2.18 10.01 5.77
C ILE A 329 0.87 9.26 5.71
N LEU A 330 0.31 8.86 6.86
CA LEU A 330 -0.99 8.18 6.91
C LEU A 330 -2.09 9.08 6.38
N HIS A 331 -2.03 10.37 6.70
CA HIS A 331 -2.91 11.39 6.14
C HIS A 331 -2.84 11.41 4.59
N GLN A 332 -1.63 11.39 4.01
CA GLN A 332 -1.45 11.29 2.55
C GLN A 332 -1.94 9.95 1.98
N MET A 333 -1.55 8.83 2.58
CA MET A 333 -1.96 7.47 2.18
C MET A 333 -3.48 7.31 2.23
N MET A 334 -4.20 8.04 3.07
CA MET A 334 -5.66 8.01 3.12
C MET A 334 -6.33 8.74 1.96
N GLY A 335 -5.57 9.47 1.13
CA GLY A 335 -6.02 10.07 -0.13
C GLY A 335 -6.35 11.55 -0.05
N TRP A 336 -5.85 12.26 0.96
CA TRP A 336 -6.16 13.68 1.16
C TRP A 336 -5.21 14.63 0.45
N ASP A 337 -3.97 14.21 0.20
CA ASP A 337 -3.03 14.93 -0.65
C ASP A 337 -2.41 13.94 -1.64
N GLN A 338 -2.23 14.36 -2.90
CA GLN A 338 -1.50 13.51 -3.85
C GLN A 338 -0.04 13.39 -3.40
N THR A 339 0.40 12.17 -3.17
CA THR A 339 1.83 11.88 -3.07
C THR A 339 2.46 12.09 -4.44
N SER A 340 3.29 13.11 -4.58
CA SER A 340 4.12 13.25 -5.76
C SER A 340 5.19 12.15 -5.76
N ASP A 341 5.65 11.73 -6.94
CA ASP A 341 6.74 10.76 -7.05
C ASP A 341 8.02 11.25 -6.32
N GLN A 342 8.18 12.58 -6.16
CA GLN A 342 9.28 13.18 -5.40
C GLN A 342 9.27 12.76 -3.92
N VAL A 343 8.09 12.64 -3.29
CA VAL A 343 7.95 12.18 -1.90
C VAL A 343 8.54 10.78 -1.73
N LEU A 344 8.34 9.91 -2.72
CA LEU A 344 8.88 8.55 -2.71
C LEU A 344 10.41 8.53 -2.89
N VAL A 345 10.94 9.42 -3.75
CA VAL A 345 12.39 9.59 -3.93
C VAL A 345 13.04 10.04 -2.62
N ASP A 346 12.48 11.05 -1.98
CA ASP A 346 12.99 11.58 -0.71
C ASP A 346 12.88 10.53 0.41
N MET A 347 11.81 9.73 0.40
CA MET A 347 11.65 8.61 1.32
C MET A 347 12.73 7.56 1.12
N ARG A 348 13.02 7.16 -0.11
CA ARG A 348 14.12 6.22 -0.39
C ARG A 348 15.46 6.77 0.05
N GLN A 349 15.74 8.02 -0.28
CA GLN A 349 17.01 8.66 0.08
C GLN A 349 17.20 8.73 1.61
N SER A 350 16.12 8.92 2.36
CA SER A 350 16.12 8.95 3.82
C SER A 350 16.42 7.57 4.43
N HIS A 351 15.91 6.49 3.84
CA HIS A 351 16.08 5.12 4.35
C HIS A 351 17.31 4.39 3.80
N LYS A 352 17.97 4.92 2.75
CA LYS A 352 19.07 4.27 2.03
C LYS A 352 20.21 3.79 2.94
N SER A 353 20.57 4.55 3.98
CA SER A 353 21.65 4.20 4.91
C SER A 353 21.23 3.30 6.07
N MET A 354 19.94 2.98 6.19
CA MET A 354 19.40 2.19 7.31
C MET A 354 19.46 0.69 7.08
N HIS A 355 19.74 0.24 5.86
CA HIS A 355 19.79 -1.18 5.49
C HIS A 355 18.52 -1.95 5.90
N LEU A 356 17.36 -1.28 5.78
CA LEU A 356 16.07 -1.90 6.03
C LEU A 356 15.82 -3.02 5.01
N ASN A 357 15.06 -4.02 5.43
CA ASN A 357 14.76 -5.21 4.63
C ASN A 357 13.29 -5.56 4.81
N ASN A 358 12.82 -6.61 4.13
CA ASN A 358 11.42 -6.99 4.18
C ASN A 358 10.95 -7.37 5.60
N VAL A 359 11.83 -7.96 6.44
CA VAL A 359 11.50 -8.28 7.84
C VAL A 359 11.17 -7.01 8.61
N HIS A 360 12.02 -5.98 8.52
CA HIS A 360 11.79 -4.70 9.19
C HIS A 360 10.48 -4.04 8.74
N PHE A 361 10.19 -4.03 7.44
CA PHE A 361 8.97 -3.43 6.90
C PHE A 361 7.72 -4.20 7.35
N THR A 362 7.73 -5.54 7.28
CA THR A 362 6.61 -6.37 7.71
C THR A 362 6.32 -6.19 9.21
N LEU A 363 7.35 -6.13 10.06
CA LEU A 363 7.17 -5.87 11.50
C LEU A 363 6.58 -4.47 11.76
N PHE A 364 7.09 -3.45 11.08
CA PHE A 364 6.56 -2.08 11.19
C PHE A 364 5.08 -2.02 10.78
N LYS A 365 4.73 -2.65 9.65
CA LYS A 365 3.35 -2.80 9.17
C LYS A 365 2.47 -3.57 10.16
N GLN A 366 2.98 -4.63 10.79
CA GLN A 366 2.26 -5.42 11.80
C GLN A 366 1.88 -4.57 13.01
N HIS A 367 2.82 -3.79 13.56
CA HIS A 367 2.56 -2.90 14.70
C HIS A 367 1.49 -1.84 14.39
N MET A 368 1.48 -1.34 13.15
CA MET A 368 0.43 -0.44 12.68
C MET A 368 -0.93 -1.13 12.60
N ILE A 369 -1.01 -2.34 12.04
CA ILE A 369 -2.25 -3.13 11.96
C ILE A 369 -2.83 -3.36 13.36
N GLU A 370 -1.99 -3.74 14.32
CA GLU A 370 -2.41 -3.95 15.71
C GLU A 370 -2.93 -2.67 16.36
N SER A 371 -2.27 -1.54 16.10
CA SER A 371 -2.70 -0.23 16.59
C SER A 371 -4.04 0.20 16.00
N MET A 372 -4.27 -0.04 14.70
CA MET A 372 -5.56 0.21 14.05
C MET A 372 -6.68 -0.66 14.64
N ARG A 373 -6.40 -1.93 14.93
CA ARG A 373 -7.36 -2.85 15.57
C ARG A 373 -7.73 -2.41 16.99
N GLN A 374 -6.75 -1.94 17.77
CA GLN A 374 -6.97 -1.41 19.12
C GLN A 374 -7.88 -0.19 19.11
N LEU A 375 -7.85 0.60 18.03
CA LEU A 375 -8.74 1.74 17.80
C LEU A 375 -10.06 1.33 17.12
N HIS A 376 -10.36 0.04 17.05
CA HIS A 376 -11.59 -0.50 16.45
C HIS A 376 -11.81 -0.08 14.98
N ILE A 377 -10.73 0.17 14.24
CA ILE A 377 -10.81 0.42 12.79
C ILE A 377 -11.23 -0.88 12.10
N GLN A 378 -12.16 -0.78 11.15
CA GLN A 378 -12.70 -1.96 10.46
C GLN A 378 -11.64 -2.63 9.58
N GLU A 379 -11.60 -3.96 9.53
CA GLU A 379 -10.58 -4.72 8.76
C GLU A 379 -10.49 -4.30 7.29
N LYS A 380 -11.62 -3.95 6.64
CA LYS A 380 -11.61 -3.44 5.25
C LYS A 380 -10.84 -2.12 5.10
N GLN A 381 -10.88 -1.27 6.12
CA GLN A 381 -10.16 0.00 6.14
C GLN A 381 -8.68 -0.21 6.44
N ILE A 382 -8.37 -1.14 7.35
CA ILE A 382 -7.00 -1.57 7.62
C ILE A 382 -6.37 -2.10 6.32
N GLU A 383 -7.08 -2.96 5.59
CA GLU A 383 -6.65 -3.50 4.30
C GLU A 383 -6.37 -2.41 3.25
N LEU A 384 -7.22 -1.38 3.20
CA LEU A 384 -6.99 -0.24 2.30
C LEU A 384 -5.69 0.49 2.65
N VAL A 385 -5.46 0.80 3.93
CA VAL A 385 -4.24 1.49 4.39
C VAL A 385 -3.01 0.64 4.12
N THR A 386 -3.04 -0.64 4.49
CA THR A 386 -1.89 -1.53 4.34
C THR A 386 -1.57 -1.81 2.87
N SER A 387 -2.59 -1.95 2.02
CA SER A 387 -2.42 -2.09 0.57
C SER A 387 -1.72 -0.86 -0.03
N ARG A 388 -2.12 0.36 0.37
CA ARG A 388 -1.46 1.59 -0.08
C ARG A 388 -0.04 1.70 0.47
N MET A 389 0.16 1.33 1.73
CA MET A 389 1.46 1.29 2.37
C MET A 389 2.44 0.34 1.67
N ASP A 390 1.95 -0.79 1.14
CA ASP A 390 2.77 -1.72 0.36
C ASP A 390 3.36 -1.08 -0.92
N GLY A 391 2.75 0.00 -1.44
CA GLY A 391 3.28 0.81 -2.53
C GLY A 391 4.52 1.65 -2.17
N TYR A 392 4.76 1.88 -0.88
CA TYR A 392 5.93 2.60 -0.37
C TYR A 392 7.10 1.67 -0.03
N ARG A 393 6.84 0.36 0.04
CA ARG A 393 7.79 -0.64 0.53
C ARG A 393 9.11 -0.62 -0.21
N SER A 394 9.09 -0.63 -1.55
CA SER A 394 10.31 -0.61 -2.38
C SER A 394 11.20 0.59 -2.08
N TYR A 395 10.60 1.74 -1.77
CA TYR A 395 11.32 2.95 -1.38
C TYR A 395 11.89 2.85 0.04
N ILE A 396 11.14 2.28 0.98
CA ILE A 396 11.58 2.14 2.39
C ILE A 396 12.72 1.11 2.53
N ILE A 397 12.64 -0.04 1.86
CA ILE A 397 13.67 -1.08 1.94
C ILE A 397 14.75 -0.94 0.85
N ASN A 398 14.73 0.18 0.12
CA ASN A 398 15.65 0.51 -0.97
C ASN A 398 15.81 -0.64 -1.99
N GLN A 399 14.69 -1.20 -2.41
CA GLN A 399 14.60 -2.26 -3.39
C GLN A 399 14.15 -1.67 -4.74
N ASP A 400 14.80 -2.09 -5.82
CA ASP A 400 14.42 -1.65 -7.16
C ASP A 400 13.02 -2.14 -7.49
N SER A 401 12.15 -1.20 -7.88
CA SER A 401 10.81 -1.49 -8.38
C SER A 401 10.78 -1.35 -9.90
N LEU A 402 9.76 -1.94 -10.51
CA LEU A 402 9.51 -1.77 -11.94
C LEU A 402 9.33 -0.28 -12.31
N LEU A 403 8.79 0.52 -11.38
CA LEU A 403 8.62 1.94 -11.57
C LEU A 403 9.96 2.69 -11.60
N ASP A 404 10.95 2.32 -10.78
CA ASP A 404 12.28 2.93 -10.84
C ASP A 404 12.93 2.70 -12.22
N PHE A 405 12.78 1.48 -12.74
CA PHE A 405 13.28 1.13 -14.07
C PHE A 405 12.65 1.96 -15.20
N TYR A 406 11.36 2.31 -15.07
CA TYR A 406 10.65 3.12 -16.07
C TYR A 406 10.79 4.62 -15.87
N ARG A 407 10.93 5.09 -14.63
CA ARG A 407 11.04 6.52 -14.30
C ARG A 407 12.31 7.11 -14.93
N ASP A 408 13.42 6.39 -14.85
CA ASP A 408 14.70 6.89 -15.32
C ASP A 408 14.76 6.96 -16.87
N GLN A 409 13.83 6.32 -17.58
CA GLN A 409 13.71 6.35 -19.04
C GLN A 409 12.23 6.36 -19.49
N PRO A 410 11.57 7.53 -19.61
CA PRO A 410 10.16 7.62 -20.02
C PRO A 410 9.83 6.95 -21.36
N THR A 411 10.78 6.99 -22.30
CA THR A 411 10.69 6.29 -23.59
C THR A 411 10.64 4.77 -23.43
N LEU A 412 11.32 4.24 -22.40
CA LEU A 412 11.34 2.81 -22.11
C LEU A 412 9.97 2.31 -21.69
N PHE A 413 9.20 3.08 -20.91
CA PHE A 413 7.84 2.71 -20.54
C PHE A 413 6.95 2.54 -21.78
N GLN A 414 7.01 3.49 -22.72
CA GLN A 414 6.28 3.40 -24.00
C GLN A 414 6.73 2.21 -24.84
N VAL A 415 8.04 1.90 -24.84
CA VAL A 415 8.57 0.71 -25.52
C VAL A 415 8.04 -0.57 -24.87
N GLN A 416 7.98 -0.65 -23.53
CA GLN A 416 7.43 -1.81 -22.84
C GLN A 416 5.92 -1.95 -23.06
N GLN A 417 5.17 -0.85 -23.09
CA GLN A 417 3.75 -0.87 -23.47
C GLN A 417 3.56 -1.49 -24.87
N LYS A 418 4.34 -1.03 -25.87
CA LYS A 418 4.29 -1.59 -27.23
C LYS A 418 4.69 -3.06 -27.26
N LYS A 419 5.73 -3.45 -26.53
CA LYS A 419 6.19 -4.83 -26.43
C LYS A 419 5.13 -5.73 -25.76
N TYR A 420 4.47 -5.25 -24.71
CA TYR A 420 3.42 -5.98 -24.02
C TYR A 420 2.22 -6.25 -24.94
N VAL A 421 1.77 -5.22 -25.68
CA VAL A 421 0.74 -5.37 -26.71
C VAL A 421 1.13 -6.41 -27.77
N GLN A 422 2.39 -6.41 -28.22
CA GLN A 422 2.87 -7.40 -29.20
C GLN A 422 2.90 -8.83 -28.64
N LEU A 423 3.29 -9.00 -27.38
CA LEU A 423 3.27 -10.31 -26.71
C LEU A 423 1.84 -10.84 -26.63
N LEU A 424 0.90 -10.02 -26.15
CA LEU A 424 -0.50 -10.39 -26.05
C LEU A 424 -1.11 -10.73 -27.41
N ARG A 425 -0.77 -10.02 -28.49
CA ARG A 425 -1.27 -10.32 -29.85
C ARG A 425 -0.82 -11.68 -30.38
N ARG A 426 0.32 -12.18 -29.89
CA ARG A 426 0.84 -13.51 -30.26
C ARG A 426 0.21 -14.63 -29.43
N ASP A 427 -0.44 -14.29 -28.32
CA ASP A 427 -1.12 -15.27 -27.48
C ASP A 427 -2.42 -15.72 -28.14
N HIS A 428 -2.54 -17.03 -28.40
CA HIS A 428 -3.72 -17.63 -29.00
C HIS A 428 -5.00 -17.40 -28.17
N ARG A 429 -4.88 -17.27 -26.83
CA ARG A 429 -6.00 -16.98 -25.93
C ARG A 429 -6.64 -15.60 -26.18
N MET A 430 -5.91 -14.69 -26.83
CA MET A 430 -6.32 -13.32 -27.08
C MET A 430 -6.87 -13.06 -28.48
N GLN A 431 -6.90 -14.06 -29.37
CA GLN A 431 -7.32 -13.88 -30.76
C GLN A 431 -8.77 -13.40 -30.90
N GLN A 432 -9.63 -13.72 -29.93
CA GLN A 432 -11.03 -13.31 -29.91
C GLN A 432 -11.26 -11.96 -29.18
N PHE A 433 -10.20 -11.32 -28.67
CA PHE A 433 -10.33 -10.06 -27.94
C PHE A 433 -10.58 -8.89 -28.92
N PRO A 434 -11.54 -7.98 -28.66
CA PRO A 434 -11.84 -6.87 -29.56
C PRO A 434 -10.64 -5.96 -29.86
N GLN A 435 -10.29 -5.82 -31.14
CA GLN A 435 -9.07 -5.13 -31.60
C GLN A 435 -8.98 -3.66 -31.17
N GLU A 436 -10.09 -2.92 -31.19
CA GLU A 436 -10.13 -1.48 -30.83
C GLU A 436 -9.95 -1.22 -29.32
N ALA A 437 -10.33 -2.19 -28.48
CA ALA A 437 -10.18 -2.10 -27.04
C ALA A 437 -8.83 -2.65 -26.56
N PHE A 438 -8.26 -3.59 -27.31
CA PHE A 438 -7.08 -4.36 -26.92
C PHE A 438 -5.88 -3.52 -26.49
N ASN A 439 -5.44 -2.57 -27.33
CA ASN A 439 -4.23 -1.78 -27.05
C ASN A 439 -4.40 -0.92 -25.80
N ARG A 440 -5.57 -0.28 -25.67
CA ARG A 440 -5.90 0.56 -24.51
C ARG A 440 -5.92 -0.28 -23.25
N HIS A 441 -6.59 -1.43 -23.28
CA HIS A 441 -6.70 -2.31 -22.11
C HIS A 441 -5.34 -2.82 -21.63
N ALA A 442 -4.46 -3.22 -22.55
CA ALA A 442 -3.09 -3.63 -22.22
C ALA A 442 -2.29 -2.49 -21.56
N GLN A 443 -2.44 -1.25 -22.05
CA GLN A 443 -1.81 -0.07 -21.45
C GLN A 443 -2.36 0.22 -20.05
N PHE A 444 -3.69 0.14 -19.87
CA PHE A 444 -4.35 0.32 -18.57
C PHE A 444 -3.86 -0.69 -17.54
N ILE A 445 -3.81 -1.98 -17.89
CA ILE A 445 -3.33 -3.03 -17.00
C ILE A 445 -1.87 -2.77 -16.60
N LEU A 446 -1.00 -2.49 -17.57
CA LEU A 446 0.42 -2.25 -17.26
C LEU A 446 0.61 -1.03 -16.34
N ARG A 447 -0.17 0.04 -16.54
CA ARG A 447 -0.15 1.23 -15.69
C ARG A 447 -0.67 0.91 -14.28
N TYR A 448 -1.79 0.20 -14.17
CA TYR A 448 -2.36 -0.24 -12.90
C TYR A 448 -1.37 -1.06 -12.08
N LEU A 449 -0.65 -1.98 -12.71
CA LEU A 449 0.37 -2.80 -12.04
C LEU A 449 1.57 -1.97 -11.59
N THR A 450 2.00 -0.98 -12.37
CA THR A 450 3.22 -0.20 -12.09
C THR A 450 3.02 0.96 -11.10
N HIS A 451 1.80 1.49 -10.96
CA HIS A 451 1.51 2.72 -10.20
C HIS A 451 0.55 2.49 -9.03
N GLN A 452 0.77 1.41 -8.27
CA GLN A 452 -0.11 1.03 -7.16
C GLN A 452 -0.16 2.05 -6.01
N HIS A 453 0.85 2.92 -5.91
CA HIS A 453 0.89 3.99 -4.91
C HIS A 453 -0.14 5.09 -5.18
N LEU A 454 -0.63 5.21 -6.42
CA LEU A 454 -1.62 6.22 -6.79
C LEU A 454 -3.04 5.67 -6.61
N PRO A 455 -3.95 6.38 -5.91
CA PRO A 455 -5.32 5.94 -5.65
C PRO A 455 -6.22 6.13 -6.87
N THR A 456 -5.86 5.52 -8.00
CA THR A 456 -6.45 5.83 -9.30
C THR A 456 -7.65 4.95 -9.61
N LEU A 457 -7.52 3.62 -9.57
CA LEU A 457 -8.63 2.68 -9.68
C LEU A 457 -8.63 1.75 -8.46
N THR A 458 -9.74 1.74 -7.73
CA THR A 458 -9.94 0.81 -6.62
C THR A 458 -10.37 -0.56 -7.12
N ASN A 459 -10.26 -1.58 -6.27
CA ASN A 459 -10.84 -2.90 -6.53
C ASN A 459 -12.35 -2.83 -6.82
N ASN A 460 -13.07 -1.88 -6.21
CA ASN A 460 -14.49 -1.67 -6.51
C ASN A 460 -14.68 -1.04 -7.89
N ASP A 461 -13.83 -0.08 -8.27
CA ASP A 461 -13.90 0.53 -9.61
C ASP A 461 -13.68 -0.55 -10.69
N LEU A 462 -12.64 -1.38 -10.52
CA LEU A 462 -12.38 -2.51 -11.40
C LEU A 462 -13.57 -3.49 -11.43
N TRP A 463 -14.10 -3.88 -10.28
CA TRP A 463 -15.27 -4.76 -10.23
C TRP A 463 -16.47 -4.14 -10.96
N THR A 464 -16.79 -2.87 -10.72
CA THR A 464 -17.95 -2.21 -11.34
C THR A 464 -17.79 -2.03 -12.85
N ILE A 465 -16.59 -1.70 -13.33
CA ILE A 465 -16.31 -1.59 -14.77
C ILE A 465 -16.49 -2.95 -15.44
N HIS A 466 -16.06 -4.02 -14.78
CA HIS A 466 -16.02 -5.36 -15.36
C HIS A 466 -17.25 -6.23 -15.03
N SER A 467 -18.10 -5.83 -14.10
CA SER A 467 -19.23 -6.63 -13.60
C SER A 467 -20.29 -6.94 -14.68
N LYS A 468 -20.33 -6.13 -15.74
CA LYS A 468 -21.25 -6.31 -16.87
C LYS A 468 -20.72 -7.30 -17.91
N TYR A 469 -19.47 -7.74 -17.78
CA TYR A 469 -18.80 -8.59 -18.76
C TYR A 469 -18.49 -9.96 -18.13
N ASN A 470 -18.75 -11.02 -18.91
CA ASN A 470 -18.36 -12.37 -18.53
C ASN A 470 -16.90 -12.61 -18.95
N ILE A 471 -15.96 -12.20 -18.09
CA ILE A 471 -14.53 -12.28 -18.39
C ILE A 471 -14.03 -13.70 -18.16
N SER A 472 -13.51 -14.33 -19.22
CA SER A 472 -12.88 -15.64 -19.11
C SER A 472 -11.62 -15.58 -18.25
N ILE A 473 -11.44 -16.57 -17.36
CA ILE A 473 -10.21 -16.75 -16.58
C ILE A 473 -8.99 -16.80 -17.51
N GLU A 474 -9.12 -17.42 -18.68
CA GLU A 474 -8.03 -17.58 -19.64
C GLU A 474 -7.47 -16.25 -20.15
N TRP A 475 -8.31 -15.21 -20.27
CA TRP A 475 -7.85 -13.88 -20.65
C TRP A 475 -7.02 -13.22 -19.55
N ILE A 476 -7.41 -13.39 -18.29
CA ILE A 476 -6.67 -12.87 -17.14
C ILE A 476 -5.32 -13.58 -17.02
N GLU A 477 -5.33 -14.92 -17.13
CA GLU A 477 -4.09 -15.70 -17.15
C GLU A 477 -3.20 -15.32 -18.34
N SER A 478 -3.77 -15.03 -19.51
CA SER A 478 -3.01 -14.52 -20.66
C SER A 478 -2.37 -13.16 -20.39
N PHE A 479 -3.09 -12.19 -19.83
CA PHE A 479 -2.49 -10.92 -19.45
C PHE A 479 -1.37 -11.10 -18.42
N LYS A 480 -1.58 -11.96 -17.42
CA LYS A 480 -0.60 -12.29 -16.38
C LYS A 480 0.67 -12.91 -16.96
N ASP A 481 0.53 -14.00 -17.73
CA ASP A 481 1.68 -14.74 -18.26
C ASP A 481 2.53 -13.86 -19.18
N ASN A 482 1.88 -13.08 -20.07
CA ASN A 482 2.58 -12.16 -20.95
C ASN A 482 3.22 -10.99 -20.19
N PHE A 483 2.66 -10.58 -19.04
CA PHE A 483 3.29 -9.59 -18.18
C PHE A 483 4.57 -10.15 -17.55
N PHE A 484 4.56 -11.39 -17.06
CA PHE A 484 5.77 -12.01 -16.52
C PHE A 484 6.83 -12.24 -17.61
N LEU A 485 6.43 -12.62 -18.83
CA LEU A 485 7.34 -12.68 -19.98
C LEU A 485 7.94 -11.32 -20.33
N LEU A 486 7.17 -10.23 -20.18
CA LEU A 486 7.66 -8.87 -20.42
C LEU A 486 8.80 -8.51 -19.47
N ILE A 487 8.62 -8.78 -18.17
CA ILE A 487 9.54 -8.36 -17.11
C ILE A 487 10.64 -9.38 -16.80
N GLN A 488 10.57 -10.60 -17.33
CA GLN A 488 11.55 -11.66 -17.09
C GLN A 488 12.99 -11.22 -17.37
N ASN A 489 13.19 -10.42 -18.43
CA ASN A 489 14.51 -9.94 -18.83
C ASN A 489 15.03 -8.75 -18.00
N LEU A 490 14.22 -8.23 -17.08
CA LEU A 490 14.60 -7.09 -16.23
C LEU A 490 15.37 -7.53 -14.97
N ASN A 491 15.54 -8.84 -14.75
CA ASN A 491 16.25 -9.40 -13.59
C ASN A 491 15.79 -8.79 -12.25
N LEU A 492 14.49 -8.59 -12.10
CA LEU A 492 13.92 -8.02 -10.89
C LEU A 492 14.17 -8.95 -9.70
N ASN A 493 14.28 -8.34 -8.52
CA ASN A 493 14.36 -9.09 -7.27
C ASN A 493 13.13 -10.02 -7.11
N PRO A 494 13.30 -11.30 -6.74
CA PRO A 494 12.20 -12.25 -6.59
C PRO A 494 11.05 -11.76 -5.69
N LEU A 495 11.35 -10.96 -4.65
CA LEU A 495 10.32 -10.40 -3.77
C LEU A 495 9.39 -9.42 -4.53
N VAL A 496 9.93 -8.62 -5.46
CA VAL A 496 9.14 -7.73 -6.32
C VAL A 496 8.28 -8.54 -7.30
N VAL A 497 8.83 -9.61 -7.86
CA VAL A 497 8.08 -10.53 -8.73
C VAL A 497 6.90 -11.16 -7.97
N GLN A 498 7.14 -11.62 -6.74
CA GLN A 498 6.10 -12.17 -5.85
C GLN A 498 4.99 -11.17 -5.55
N ASP A 499 5.31 -9.88 -5.40
CA ASP A 499 4.27 -8.87 -5.19
C ASP A 499 3.33 -8.76 -6.38
N TYR A 500 3.86 -8.85 -7.61
CA TYR A 500 3.05 -8.89 -8.81
C TYR A 500 2.20 -10.15 -8.90
N GLU A 501 2.70 -11.30 -8.45
CA GLU A 501 1.89 -12.51 -8.34
C GLU A 501 0.71 -12.31 -7.39
N ASP A 502 0.94 -11.72 -6.21
CA ASP A 502 -0.12 -11.42 -5.24
C ASP A 502 -1.19 -10.47 -5.82
N ILE A 503 -0.75 -9.48 -6.61
CA ILE A 503 -1.66 -8.54 -7.28
C ILE A 503 -2.52 -9.27 -8.30
N TRP A 504 -1.93 -10.09 -9.16
CA TRP A 504 -2.65 -10.88 -10.15
C TRP A 504 -3.60 -11.89 -9.51
N PHE A 505 -3.20 -12.51 -8.40
CA PHE A 505 -4.06 -13.40 -7.62
C PHE A 505 -5.34 -12.69 -7.15
N LYS A 506 -5.21 -11.49 -6.57
CA LYS A 506 -6.35 -10.66 -6.15
C LYS A 506 -7.18 -10.13 -7.31
N LEU A 507 -6.53 -9.76 -8.42
CA LEU A 507 -7.24 -9.27 -9.62
C LEU A 507 -8.11 -10.36 -10.24
N LYS A 508 -7.64 -11.61 -10.24
CA LYS A 508 -8.40 -12.74 -10.78
C LYS A 508 -9.74 -12.91 -10.07
N SER A 509 -9.77 -12.97 -8.74
CA SER A 509 -11.03 -13.12 -7.99
C SER A 509 -11.97 -11.95 -8.23
N ASN A 510 -11.42 -10.73 -8.25
CA ASN A 510 -12.17 -9.50 -8.48
C ASN A 510 -12.82 -9.44 -9.87
N LEU A 511 -12.03 -9.61 -10.94
CA LEU A 511 -12.48 -9.42 -12.32
C LEU A 511 -13.39 -10.55 -12.82
N THR A 512 -13.24 -11.76 -12.28
CA THR A 512 -14.12 -12.91 -12.59
C THR A 512 -15.41 -12.90 -11.78
N GLN A 513 -15.62 -11.85 -10.97
CA GLN A 513 -16.79 -11.69 -10.11
C GLN A 513 -16.99 -12.86 -9.12
N GLN A 514 -15.91 -13.57 -8.78
CA GLN A 514 -15.94 -14.59 -7.77
C GLN A 514 -16.12 -13.92 -6.41
N TYR A 515 -17.33 -14.02 -5.85
CA TYR A 515 -17.54 -13.52 -4.51
C TYR A 515 -16.77 -14.36 -3.49
N SER A 516 -16.41 -13.74 -2.36
CA SER A 516 -15.80 -14.42 -1.23
C SER A 516 -16.64 -15.63 -0.79
N ILE A 517 -16.01 -16.72 -0.39
CA ILE A 517 -16.69 -17.96 0.04
C ILE A 517 -17.72 -17.66 1.15
N GLN A 518 -17.37 -16.79 2.11
CA GLN A 518 -18.28 -16.39 3.18
C GLN A 518 -19.58 -15.77 2.66
N LYS A 519 -19.54 -15.03 1.55
CA LYS A 519 -20.75 -14.40 0.97
C LYS A 519 -21.76 -15.46 0.54
N TYR A 520 -21.30 -16.61 0.05
CA TYR A 520 -22.17 -17.71 -0.39
C TYR A 520 -22.67 -18.57 0.77
N ILE A 521 -21.81 -18.88 1.74
CA ILE A 521 -22.13 -19.86 2.79
C ILE A 521 -22.64 -19.22 4.08
N GLY A 522 -22.46 -17.91 4.25
CA GLY A 522 -22.84 -17.16 5.45
C GLY A 522 -21.81 -17.28 6.59
N LYS A 523 -21.88 -16.32 7.52
CA LYS A 523 -20.93 -16.23 8.65
C LYS A 523 -21.03 -17.44 9.60
N GLN A 524 -22.24 -17.92 9.87
CA GLN A 524 -22.47 -19.05 10.79
C GLN A 524 -21.79 -20.34 10.30
N LYS A 525 -21.88 -20.65 8.99
CA LYS A 525 -21.18 -21.81 8.43
C LYS A 525 -19.66 -21.68 8.50
N VAL A 526 -19.12 -20.48 8.27
CA VAL A 526 -17.67 -20.22 8.47
C VAL A 526 -17.25 -20.48 9.92
N GLU A 527 -18.06 -20.03 10.89
CA GLU A 527 -17.81 -20.27 12.32
C GLU A 527 -17.88 -21.77 12.67
N SER A 528 -18.80 -22.54 12.07
CA SER A 528 -18.86 -24.00 12.23
C SER A 528 -17.61 -24.69 11.65
N ILE A 529 -17.20 -24.32 10.43
CA ILE A 529 -15.99 -24.84 9.79
C ILE A 529 -14.76 -24.55 10.66
N LEU A 530 -14.61 -23.32 11.13
CA LEU A 530 -13.52 -22.90 12.02
C LEU A 530 -13.46 -23.79 13.27
N THR A 531 -14.60 -24.00 13.91
CA THR A 531 -14.70 -24.83 15.12
C THR A 531 -14.25 -26.26 14.85
N LYS A 532 -14.70 -26.86 13.74
CA LYS A 532 -14.30 -28.22 13.32
C LYS A 532 -12.82 -28.33 12.99
N VAL A 533 -12.25 -27.35 12.30
CA VAL A 533 -10.80 -27.32 11.99
C VAL A 533 -10.00 -27.15 13.28
N GLN A 534 -10.45 -26.30 14.20
CA GLN A 534 -9.80 -26.09 15.49
C GLN A 534 -9.74 -27.39 16.29
N PHE A 535 -10.84 -28.13 16.43
CA PHE A 535 -10.85 -29.41 17.12
C PHE A 535 -9.87 -30.41 16.49
N LYS A 536 -9.90 -30.57 15.16
CA LYS A 536 -8.98 -31.47 14.46
C LYS A 536 -7.50 -31.09 14.62
N MET A 537 -7.20 -29.79 14.69
CA MET A 537 -5.83 -29.32 14.94
C MET A 537 -5.40 -29.53 16.40
N GLN A 538 -6.30 -29.34 17.36
CA GLN A 538 -6.00 -29.56 18.79
C GLN A 538 -5.76 -31.03 19.11
N ASP A 539 -6.49 -31.93 18.44
CA ASP A 539 -6.35 -33.38 18.64
C ASP A 539 -5.14 -33.97 17.91
N ASN A 540 -4.47 -33.21 17.04
CA ASN A 540 -3.39 -33.71 16.21
C ASN A 540 -2.00 -33.36 16.78
N GLU A 541 -1.22 -34.40 17.09
CA GLU A 541 0.11 -34.26 17.71
C GLU A 541 1.09 -33.42 16.89
N ASN A 542 0.97 -33.39 15.55
CA ASN A 542 1.85 -32.58 14.71
C ASN A 542 1.69 -31.08 14.97
N TYR A 543 0.53 -30.65 15.50
CA TYR A 543 0.25 -29.26 15.79
C TYR A 543 0.63 -28.86 17.21
N ASN A 544 0.74 -29.81 18.13
CA ASN A 544 1.09 -29.54 19.53
C ASN A 544 2.38 -28.74 19.65
N GLU A 545 3.40 -29.02 18.83
CA GLU A 545 4.67 -28.29 18.88
C GLU A 545 4.56 -26.79 18.57
N TYR A 546 3.63 -26.41 17.68
CA TYR A 546 3.44 -25.01 17.28
C TYR A 546 2.57 -24.23 18.29
N PHE A 547 1.80 -24.93 19.13
CA PHE A 547 0.82 -24.35 20.06
C PHE A 547 1.09 -24.63 21.54
N LYS A 548 2.24 -25.24 21.88
CA LYS A 548 2.66 -25.63 23.24
C LYS A 548 2.70 -24.49 24.29
N ASN A 549 2.57 -23.22 23.90
CA ASN A 549 2.69 -22.09 24.82
C ASN A 549 1.31 -21.58 25.28
N GLY A 550 1.10 -21.55 26.60
CA GLY A 550 -0.18 -21.28 27.25
C GLY A 550 -0.85 -19.92 27.00
N ASN A 551 -0.19 -19.00 26.28
CA ASN A 551 -0.76 -17.71 25.87
C ASN A 551 -1.17 -17.65 24.39
N TYR A 552 -0.92 -18.70 23.60
CA TYR A 552 -1.27 -18.67 22.18
C TYR A 552 -2.76 -18.88 21.98
N GLN A 553 -3.47 -17.83 21.54
CA GLN A 553 -4.89 -17.91 21.22
C GLN A 553 -5.09 -18.54 19.84
N MET A 554 -5.03 -19.87 19.78
CA MET A 554 -5.28 -20.68 18.58
C MET A 554 -6.56 -20.22 17.86
N SER A 555 -7.65 -20.04 18.60
CA SER A 555 -8.95 -19.65 18.06
C SER A 555 -8.87 -18.31 17.31
N GLN A 556 -8.20 -17.30 17.88
CA GLN A 556 -8.02 -16.00 17.22
C GLN A 556 -7.13 -16.11 15.98
N HIS A 557 -6.06 -16.90 16.05
CA HIS A 557 -5.19 -17.09 14.89
C HIS A 557 -5.91 -17.82 13.75
N LEU A 558 -6.64 -18.90 14.05
CA LEU A 558 -7.48 -19.59 13.08
C LEU A 558 -8.57 -18.68 12.54
N GLN A 559 -9.17 -17.82 13.36
CA GLN A 559 -10.14 -16.84 12.88
C GLN A 559 -9.55 -15.87 11.87
N ARG A 560 -8.28 -15.47 12.02
CA ARG A 560 -7.56 -14.65 11.05
C ARG A 560 -7.29 -15.42 9.77
N ILE A 561 -6.82 -16.67 9.86
CA ILE A 561 -6.63 -17.55 8.69
C ILE A 561 -7.95 -17.77 7.93
N MET A 562 -9.03 -18.08 8.64
CA MET A 562 -10.34 -18.27 8.03
C MET A 562 -10.86 -16.97 7.43
N THR A 563 -10.62 -15.83 8.07
CA THR A 563 -10.96 -14.53 7.48
C THR A 563 -10.20 -14.30 6.17
N PHE A 564 -8.91 -14.61 6.14
CA PHE A 564 -8.08 -14.53 4.94
C PHE A 564 -8.60 -15.43 3.81
N ILE A 565 -8.87 -16.71 4.09
CA ILE A 565 -9.33 -17.68 3.09
C ILE A 565 -10.78 -17.41 2.64
N PHE A 566 -11.70 -17.14 3.57
CA PHE A 566 -13.14 -17.10 3.28
C PHE A 566 -13.67 -15.71 2.94
N LYS A 567 -13.05 -14.62 3.43
CA LYS A 567 -13.49 -13.25 3.14
C LYS A 567 -12.72 -12.57 2.01
N ASP A 568 -11.68 -13.22 1.49
CA ASP A 568 -10.76 -12.63 0.50
C ASP A 568 -10.10 -11.34 1.05
N GLN A 569 -9.83 -11.31 2.36
CA GLN A 569 -9.20 -10.17 3.05
C GLN A 569 -7.70 -10.42 3.21
N HIS A 570 -6.89 -9.72 2.43
CA HIS A 570 -5.46 -9.99 2.27
C HIS A 570 -4.60 -8.87 2.87
N LEU A 571 -4.66 -8.73 4.20
CA LEU A 571 -3.86 -7.76 4.96
C LEU A 571 -2.35 -7.99 4.81
N HIS A 572 -1.96 -9.25 4.65
CA HIS A 572 -0.59 -9.70 4.49
C HIS A 572 -0.40 -10.21 3.07
N LYS A 573 0.68 -9.78 2.42
CA LYS A 573 1.16 -10.33 1.15
C LYS A 573 1.95 -11.61 1.38
N SER A 574 2.24 -12.35 0.32
CA SER A 574 3.09 -13.55 0.37
C SER A 574 4.42 -13.29 1.09
N ASN A 575 5.06 -12.17 0.77
CA ASN A 575 6.30 -11.76 1.42
C ASN A 575 6.15 -11.48 2.92
N ASP A 576 5.01 -10.94 3.36
CA ASP A 576 4.72 -10.75 4.79
C ASP A 576 4.50 -12.09 5.49
N LEU A 577 3.72 -12.98 4.86
CA LEU A 577 3.45 -14.31 5.40
C LEU A 577 4.74 -15.11 5.56
N LYS A 578 5.67 -14.97 4.61
CA LYS A 578 7.01 -15.56 4.71
C LYS A 578 7.75 -15.08 5.94
N VAL A 579 7.80 -13.78 6.19
CA VAL A 579 8.45 -13.22 7.39
C VAL A 579 7.76 -13.73 8.66
N ILE A 580 6.43 -13.70 8.70
CA ILE A 580 5.63 -14.09 9.88
C ILE A 580 5.83 -15.58 10.23
N HIS A 581 5.92 -16.45 9.23
CA HIS A 581 5.99 -17.91 9.44
C HIS A 581 7.42 -18.47 9.42
N GLN A 582 8.42 -17.68 8.99
CA GLN A 582 9.81 -18.14 8.87
C GLN A 582 10.36 -18.76 10.17
N SER A 583 10.04 -18.17 11.33
CA SER A 583 10.48 -18.66 12.64
C SER A 583 9.77 -19.95 13.07
N LEU A 584 8.57 -20.20 12.54
CA LEU A 584 7.75 -21.36 12.89
C LEU A 584 8.26 -22.63 12.20
N LYS A 585 8.92 -22.51 11.04
CA LYS A 585 9.44 -23.65 10.26
C LYS A 585 8.39 -24.71 9.98
N ILE A 586 7.20 -24.26 9.58
CA ILE A 586 6.09 -25.14 9.22
C ILE A 586 6.52 -25.99 8.02
N LYS A 587 6.45 -27.31 8.19
CA LYS A 587 6.72 -28.27 7.11
C LYS A 587 5.54 -28.30 6.14
N GLU A 588 5.82 -28.55 4.86
CA GLU A 588 4.76 -28.72 3.85
C GLU A 588 3.75 -29.80 4.26
N SER A 589 4.21 -30.92 4.83
CA SER A 589 3.32 -31.99 5.29
C SER A 589 2.39 -31.57 6.43
N THR A 590 2.85 -30.67 7.32
CA THR A 590 2.00 -30.08 8.36
C THR A 590 0.96 -29.19 7.70
N PHE A 591 1.36 -28.30 6.79
CA PHE A 591 0.44 -27.42 6.08
C PHE A 591 -0.62 -28.19 5.28
N ASP A 592 -0.21 -29.24 4.56
CA ASP A 592 -1.11 -30.12 3.79
C ASP A 592 -2.16 -30.78 4.69
N LEU A 593 -1.78 -31.11 5.93
CA LEU A 593 -2.71 -31.63 6.92
C LEU A 593 -3.74 -30.58 7.36
N PHE A 594 -3.36 -29.31 7.49
CA PHE A 594 -4.32 -28.21 7.71
C PHE A 594 -5.30 -28.08 6.54
N VAL A 595 -4.79 -28.11 5.30
CA VAL A 595 -5.63 -28.05 4.09
C VAL A 595 -6.60 -29.23 4.04
N LEU A 596 -6.15 -30.42 4.44
CA LEU A 596 -7.01 -31.61 4.56
C LEU A 596 -8.10 -31.43 5.62
N PHE A 597 -7.76 -30.91 6.80
CA PHE A 597 -8.73 -30.63 7.86
C PHE A 597 -9.77 -29.62 7.41
N LEU A 598 -9.35 -28.53 6.76
CA LEU A 598 -10.24 -27.53 6.18
C LEU A 598 -11.18 -28.16 5.15
N LYS A 599 -10.64 -28.92 4.20
CA LYS A 599 -11.42 -29.61 3.17
C LYS A 599 -12.47 -30.54 3.78
N ASN A 600 -12.09 -31.33 4.79
CA ASN A 600 -13.00 -32.27 5.45
C ASN A 600 -14.09 -31.53 6.22
N ALA A 601 -13.74 -30.46 6.96
CA ALA A 601 -14.72 -29.63 7.66
C ALA A 601 -15.72 -28.98 6.69
N MET A 602 -15.26 -28.47 5.54
CA MET A 602 -16.15 -27.94 4.51
C MET A 602 -17.07 -29.00 3.89
N LYS A 603 -16.59 -30.23 3.69
CA LYS A 603 -17.43 -31.34 3.21
C LYS A 603 -18.50 -31.72 4.22
N GLU A 604 -18.15 -31.80 5.50
CA GLU A 604 -19.10 -32.09 6.58
C GLU A 604 -20.19 -31.01 6.71
N GLU A 605 -19.87 -29.76 6.41
CA GLU A 605 -20.82 -28.63 6.35
C GLU A 605 -21.59 -28.55 5.02
N GLN A 606 -21.45 -29.57 4.18
CA GLN A 606 -22.11 -29.71 2.87
C GLN A 606 -21.85 -28.50 1.97
N ILE A 607 -20.65 -27.94 2.03
CA ILE A 607 -20.26 -26.83 1.16
C ILE A 607 -20.05 -27.33 -0.28
N ASN A 608 -20.50 -26.54 -1.25
CA ASN A 608 -20.35 -26.86 -2.67
C ASN A 608 -18.88 -27.13 -3.04
N HIS A 609 -18.65 -28.16 -3.85
CA HIS A 609 -17.31 -28.58 -4.28
C HIS A 609 -16.49 -27.46 -4.94
N HIS A 610 -17.12 -26.57 -5.70
CA HIS A 610 -16.45 -25.42 -6.32
C HIS A 610 -15.85 -24.48 -5.26
N LEU A 611 -16.57 -24.19 -4.17
CA LEU A 611 -16.09 -23.33 -3.09
C LEU A 611 -14.99 -24.00 -2.26
N ILE A 612 -15.04 -25.32 -2.12
CA ILE A 612 -13.95 -26.10 -1.52
C ILE A 612 -12.68 -25.96 -2.37
N LYS A 613 -12.81 -26.12 -3.70
CA LYS A 613 -11.69 -25.95 -4.63
C LYS A 613 -11.09 -24.55 -4.54
N GLN A 614 -11.94 -23.50 -4.48
CA GLN A 614 -11.50 -22.12 -4.29
C GLN A 614 -10.69 -21.93 -2.99
N ALA A 615 -11.14 -22.50 -1.86
CA ALA A 615 -10.39 -22.44 -0.61
C ALA A 615 -9.03 -23.14 -0.70
N GLN A 616 -8.98 -24.29 -1.39
CA GLN A 616 -7.74 -25.02 -1.64
C GLN A 616 -6.79 -24.23 -2.54
N GLU A 617 -7.27 -23.64 -3.63
CA GLU A 617 -6.47 -22.79 -4.53
C GLU A 617 -5.83 -21.62 -3.78
N THR A 618 -6.54 -20.99 -2.85
CA THR A 618 -5.97 -19.95 -1.97
C THR A 618 -4.87 -20.52 -1.06
N CYS A 619 -5.08 -21.68 -0.46
CA CYS A 619 -4.06 -22.31 0.40
C CYS A 619 -2.81 -22.68 -0.40
N GLU A 620 -2.97 -23.28 -1.59
CA GLU A 620 -1.85 -23.67 -2.46
C GLU A 620 -1.05 -22.46 -2.94
N PHE A 621 -1.72 -21.36 -3.28
CA PHE A 621 -1.05 -20.12 -3.69
C PHE A 621 -0.09 -19.61 -2.61
N TYR A 622 -0.52 -19.60 -1.35
CA TYR A 622 0.30 -19.12 -0.23
C TYR A 622 1.19 -20.18 0.43
N LYS A 623 1.13 -21.45 0.00
CA LYS A 623 1.88 -22.57 0.59
C LYS A 623 3.39 -22.28 0.65
N LYS A 624 3.97 -21.81 -0.46
CA LYS A 624 5.40 -21.46 -0.56
C LYS A 624 5.83 -20.31 0.35
N SER A 625 4.87 -19.48 0.74
CA SER A 625 5.10 -18.34 1.65
C SER A 625 4.96 -18.75 3.11
N ILE A 626 4.31 -19.86 3.41
CA ILE A 626 4.08 -20.32 4.79
C ILE A 626 5.06 -21.43 5.17
N CYS A 627 5.39 -22.30 4.21
CA CYS A 627 6.26 -23.45 4.42
C CYS A 627 7.73 -23.08 4.17
N ASN A 628 8.63 -23.76 4.89
CA ASN A 628 10.08 -23.65 4.72
C ASN A 628 10.67 -24.81 3.92
#